data_AF-A0A6G4AVU5-F1
#
_entry.id   AF-A0A6G4AVU5-F1
#
_cell.length_a   1.000
_cell.length_b   1.000
_cell.length_c   1.000
_cell.angle_alpha   90.00
_cell.angle_beta   90.00
_cell.angle_gamma   90.00
#
_symmetry.space_group_name_H-M   'P 1'
#
loop_
_entity.id
_entity.type
_entity.pdbx_description
1 polymer ?
#
loop_
_entity_poly.entity_id
_entity_poly.type
_entity_poly.pdbx_seq_one_letter_code
_entity_poly.pdbx_strand_id
1 'polypeptide(L)' 'MKAAVIDEKGDVLGAGSSDSPLLHPHPDWVEARPGDYWRATVRSTRSALQGARCPTSRCCVCTAQHCRYHQ' A
#
# COMPACT_ATOMS: atom_id res chain seq x y z
N MET A 1 -0.49 -4.64 -1.89
CA MET A 1 -0.24 -3.32 -1.27
C MET A 1 -0.82 -3.31 0.14
N LYS A 2 -0.10 -2.73 1.10
CA LYS A 2 -0.51 -2.61 2.50
C LYS A 2 -0.38 -1.15 2.93
N ALA A 3 -1.29 -0.70 3.77
CA ALA A 3 -1.26 0.62 4.39
C ALA A 3 -1.72 0.51 5.85
N ALA A 4 -1.14 1.34 6.71
CA ALA A 4 -1.54 1.45 8.11
C ALA A 4 -1.52 2.93 8.52
N VAL A 5 -2.45 3.30 9.39
CA VAL A 5 -2.44 4.56 10.14
C VAL A 5 -1.99 4.22 11.55
N ILE A 6 -0.95 4.89 12.01
CA ILE A 6 -0.37 4.72 13.33
C ILE A 6 -0.42 6.05 14.09
N ASP A 7 -0.57 6.00 15.41
CA ASP A 7 -0.43 7.16 16.27
C ASP A 7 1.04 7.42 16.66
N GLU A 8 1.28 8.46 17.46
CA GLU A 8 2.60 8.83 17.94
C GLU A 8 3.25 7.81 18.90
N LYS A 9 2.46 6.88 19.45
CA LYS A 9 2.93 5.79 20.32
C LYS A 9 3.24 4.52 19.54
N GLY A 10 2.88 4.50 18.25
CA GLY A 10 3.04 3.37 17.35
C GLY A 10 1.84 2.42 17.33
N ASP A 11 0.72 2.78 17.97
CA ASP A 11 -0.49 1.97 17.96
C ASP A 11 -1.18 2.05 16.59
N VAL A 12 -1.61 0.90 16.06
CA VAL A 12 -2.30 0.83 14.77
C VAL A 12 -3.75 1.23 14.94
N LEU A 13 -4.09 2.42 14.43
CA LEU A 13 -5.46 2.95 14.44
C LEU A 13 -6.32 2.33 13.33
N GLY A 14 -5.70 1.97 12.20
CA GLY A 14 -6.40 1.34 11.08
C GLY A 14 -5.43 0.76 10.06
N ALA A 15 -5.83 -0.33 9.40
CA ALA A 15 -5.03 -1.01 8.40
C ALA A 15 -5.86 -1.39 7.17
N GLY A 16 -5.18 -1.50 6.04
CA GLY A 16 -5.79 -1.89 4.77
C GLY A 16 -4.81 -2.65 3.91
N SER A 17 -5.28 -3.70 3.24
CA SER A 17 -4.52 -4.44 2.26
C SER A 17 -5.32 -4.57 0.97
N SER A 18 -4.62 -4.62 -0.15
CA SER A 18 -5.21 -4.91 -1.45
C SER A 18 -4.19 -5.59 -2.34
N ASP A 19 -4.59 -6.67 -2.97
CA ASP A 19 -3.73 -7.36 -3.92
C ASP A 19 -3.59 -6.58 -5.23
N SER A 20 -2.45 -6.80 -5.88
CA SER A 20 -2.15 -6.31 -7.23
C SER A 20 -1.63 -7.51 -8.03
N PRO A 21 -2.27 -7.87 -9.15
CA PRO A 21 -1.85 -9.02 -9.94
C PRO A 21 -0.44 -8.81 -10.53
N LEU A 22 0.27 -9.92 -10.69
CA LEU A 22 1.50 -10.01 -11.46
C LEU A 22 1.18 -10.65 -12.82
N LEU A 23 1.91 -10.24 -13.85
CA LEU A 23 1.78 -10.79 -15.19
C LEU A 23 2.92 -11.75 -15.46
N HIS A 24 2.59 -12.91 -16.03
CA HIS A 24 3.55 -13.90 -16.48
C HIS A 24 3.37 -14.13 -17.98
N PRO A 25 3.78 -13.17 -18.84
CA PRO A 25 3.56 -13.26 -20.30
C PRO A 25 4.42 -14.36 -20.94
N HIS A 26 5.58 -14.66 -20.36
CA HIS A 26 6.52 -15.69 -20.80
C HIS A 26 7.04 -16.50 -19.61
N PRO A 27 7.60 -17.71 -19.82
CA PRO A 27 8.28 -18.45 -18.77
C PRO A 27 9.34 -17.58 -18.08
N ASP A 28 9.39 -17.66 -16.75
CA ASP A 28 10.29 -16.91 -15.86
C ASP A 28 10.15 -15.38 -15.88
N TRP A 29 9.13 -14.84 -16.56
CA TRP A 29 8.85 -13.40 -16.55
C TRP A 29 7.84 -13.07 -15.47
N VAL A 30 8.18 -12.05 -14.67
CA VAL A 30 7.29 -11.47 -13.67
C VAL A 30 7.26 -9.97 -13.89
N GLU A 31 6.16 -9.49 -14.47
CA GLU A 31 5.93 -8.08 -14.71
C GLU A 31 4.83 -7.54 -13.79
N ALA A 32 4.91 -6.25 -13.48
CA ALA A 32 3.88 -5.51 -12.76
C ALA A 32 3.29 -4.44 -13.68
N ARG A 33 1.95 -4.30 -13.69
CA ARG A 33 1.30 -3.20 -14.41
C ARG A 33 1.25 -1.94 -13.54
N PRO A 34 1.68 -0.78 -14.08
CA PRO A 34 1.63 0.49 -13.38
C PRO A 34 0.31 0.86 -12.70
N GLY A 35 -0.78 0.71 -13.44
CA GLY A 35 -2.10 1.05 -12.93
C GLY A 35 -2.59 0.13 -11.81
N ASP A 36 -2.13 -1.13 -11.75
CA ASP A 36 -2.63 -2.09 -10.78
C ASP A 36 -2.11 -1.82 -9.38
N TYR A 37 -0.81 -1.53 -9.23
CA TYR A 37 -0.28 -1.16 -7.94
C TYR A 37 -0.78 0.21 -7.49
N TRP A 38 -1.01 1.17 -8.40
CA TRP A 38 -1.61 2.46 -8.03
C TRP A 38 -3.03 2.27 -7.47
N ARG A 39 -3.87 1.49 -8.16
CA ARG A 39 -5.21 1.16 -7.66
C ARG A 39 -5.16 0.42 -6.33
N ALA A 40 -4.26 -0.54 -6.18
CA ALA A 40 -4.08 -1.26 -4.92
C ALA A 40 -3.67 -0.32 -3.78
N THR A 41 -2.79 0.64 -4.05
CA THR A 41 -2.37 1.69 -3.10
C THR A 41 -3.57 2.49 -2.63
N VAL A 42 -4.33 3.06 -3.56
CA VAL A 42 -5.52 3.87 -3.25
C VAL A 42 -6.54 3.07 -2.43
N ARG A 43 -6.79 1.81 -2.78
CA ARG A 43 -7.71 0.93 -2.04
C ARG A 43 -7.20 0.65 -0.62
N SER A 44 -5.94 0.25 -0.45
CA SER A 44 -5.38 -0.03 0.87
C SER A 44 -5.38 1.22 1.76
N THR A 45 -5.02 2.38 1.22
CA THR A 45 -4.99 3.65 1.98
C THR A 45 -6.40 4.07 2.41
N ARG A 46 -7.39 3.98 1.52
CA ARG A 46 -8.80 4.27 1.86
C ARG A 46 -9.31 3.35 2.97
N SER A 47 -9.03 2.05 2.88
CA SER A 47 -9.41 1.09 3.91
C SER A 47 -8.77 1.41 5.27
N ALA A 48 -7.48 1.76 5.28
CA ALA A 48 -6.78 2.12 6.52
C ALA A 48 -7.37 3.40 7.15
N LEU A 49 -7.65 4.43 6.35
CA LEU A 49 -8.25 5.69 6.82
C LEU A 49 -9.68 5.48 7.36
N GLN A 50 -10.48 4.62 6.70
CA GLN A 50 -11.82 4.25 7.18
C GLN A 50 -11.76 3.55 8.54
N GLY A 51 -10.79 2.66 8.74
CA GLY A 51 -10.56 1.98 10.01
C GLY A 51 -10.13 2.93 11.14
N ALA A 52 -9.24 3.89 10.82
CA ALA A 52 -8.66 4.82 11.80
C ALA A 52 -9.64 5.88 12.31
N ARG A 53 -10.75 6.14 11.62
CA ARG A 53 -11.76 7.17 11.98
C ARG A 53 -11.14 8.54 12.31
N CYS A 54 -10.03 8.89 11.66
CA CYS A 54 -9.28 10.11 11.89
C CYS A 54 -9.54 11.15 10.77
N PRO A 55 -9.71 12.45 11.08
CA PRO A 55 -9.75 13.50 10.08
C PRO A 55 -8.43 13.56 9.29
N THR A 56 -8.52 13.51 7.96
CA THR A 56 -7.35 13.46 7.06
C THR A 56 -6.40 14.66 7.20
N SER A 57 -6.87 15.78 7.75
CA SER A 57 -6.10 17.02 7.95
C SER A 57 -4.99 16.95 9.00
N ARG A 58 -4.84 15.83 9.72
CA ARG A 58 -3.80 15.66 10.77
C ARG A 58 -2.89 14.44 10.55
N CYS A 59 -2.85 13.88 9.35
CA CYS A 59 -2.01 12.72 9.01
C CYS A 59 -0.86 13.10 8.08
N CYS A 60 0.35 12.61 8.38
CA CYS A 60 1.48 12.61 7.45
C CYS A 60 1.52 11.29 6.65
N VAL A 61 2.11 11.31 5.46
CA VAL A 61 2.22 10.11 4.61
C VAL A 61 3.69 9.73 4.45
N CYS A 62 3.99 8.45 4.70
CA CYS A 62 5.28 7.83 4.39
C CYS A 62 5.05 6.68 3.41
N THR A 63 5.88 6.59 2.37
CA THR A 63 5.81 5.52 1.37
C THR A 63 7.04 4.64 1.45
N ALA A 64 6.84 3.34 1.55
CA ALA A 64 7.89 2.34 1.39
C ALA A 64 7.55 1.45 0.20
N GLN A 65 8.53 1.21 -0.66
CA GLN A 65 8.40 0.30 -1.79
C GLN A 65 9.56 -0.70 -1.78
N HIS A 66 9.34 -1.87 -2.36
CA HIS A 66 10.38 -2.86 -2.53
C HIS A 66 11.46 -2.29 -3.45
N CYS A 67 12.62 -1.91 -2.89
CA CYS A 67 13.77 -1.49 -3.66
C CYS A 67 14.35 -2.75 -4.32
N ARG A 68 14.40 -2.80 -5.66
CA ARG A 68 15.14 -3.87 -6.33
C ARG A 68 16.61 -3.72 -5.94
N TYR A 69 17.09 -4.64 -5.11
CA TYR A 69 18.51 -4.80 -4.85
C TYR A 69 19.16 -5.20 -6.18
N HIS A 70 19.96 -4.31 -6.77
CA HIS A 70 20.89 -4.72 -7.82
C HIS A 70 21.99 -5.52 -7.12
N GLN A 71 22.04 -6.83 -7.36
CA GLN A 71 23.25 -7.63 -7.17
C GLN A 71 24.19 -7.35 -8.32
#